data_AF-A0A8T0D3C2-F1
#
_entry.id   AF-A0A8T0D3C2-F1
#
_cell.length_a   1.000
_cell.length_b   1.000
_cell.length_c   1.000
_cell.angle_alpha   90.00
_cell.angle_beta   90.00
_cell.angle_gamma   90.00
#
_symmetry.space_group_name_H-M   'P 1'
#
loop_
_entity.id
_entity.type
_entity.pdbx_description
1 polymer ?
#
loop_
_entity_poly.entity_id
_entity_poly.type
_entity_poly.pdbx_seq_one_letter_code
_entity_poly.pdbx_strand_id
1 'polypeptide(L)'
;MLNKFPGWRKSCSELLLAICNILHLLCSPSYSNCLSLASKGMIFTAFCELLVELELNPDDDTPTADVDDLAALLPDLKHGLMSWSELQEFTGQILSHPSSTVDNSNKRKLELCTCLLTAHLRTVCVDRSNSVCDKGECQLDWTVLCAIFKRMRESFAQYVLPINTPFHYFPLVCFYTASLRGGLMVSWTEFLWDVVKSEHQDSGSRITAISYLVELLARARMCVLDLVMELLHDMTAWCVDYVYRHRGMLMTNHSKLLLTENRVYYAVCDAIVYVLVQLHGPLLDSRYYFQSCDHLPLAQIKLSVLSPWTNMPDQLRRAFEHICMTYNLPCATVGFPPLLADQVDGDIDRLDVSLLERIQPSRLFSLPLQNDVCRLLRPLIQPLFRDRVVGKRFTSATLVAEATSGNPVTTQGGKRKRAATKPIFLGLNVDKFARIVSDH
;
A
#
# COMPACT_ATOMS: atom_id res chain seq x y z
N MET A 1 -22.82 -22.16 -6.58
CA MET A 1 -22.42 -22.05 -8.01
C MET A 1 -20.93 -21.77 -8.18
N LEU A 2 -20.29 -21.02 -7.27
CA LEU A 2 -18.83 -20.83 -7.29
C LEU A 2 -18.07 -22.16 -7.08
N ASN A 3 -18.46 -22.99 -6.11
CA ASN A 3 -17.69 -24.17 -5.68
C ASN A 3 -17.80 -25.43 -6.56
N LYS A 4 -18.59 -25.43 -7.66
CA LYS A 4 -18.81 -26.66 -8.46
C LYS A 4 -17.67 -26.98 -9.43
N PHE A 5 -16.85 -25.98 -9.78
CA PHE A 5 -15.67 -26.10 -10.65
C PHE A 5 -14.69 -24.97 -10.30
N PRO A 6 -13.37 -25.17 -10.42
CA PRO A 6 -12.39 -24.12 -10.17
C PRO A 6 -12.67 -22.92 -11.08
N GLY A 7 -12.63 -21.73 -10.51
CA GLY A 7 -13.11 -20.50 -11.15
C GLY A 7 -12.40 -20.17 -12.46
N TRP A 8 -11.11 -20.52 -12.57
CA TRP A 8 -10.30 -20.30 -13.76
C TRP A 8 -10.78 -21.08 -15.00
N ARG A 9 -11.44 -22.23 -14.83
CA ARG A 9 -11.98 -23.03 -15.95
C ARG A 9 -13.27 -22.48 -16.54
N LYS A 10 -13.95 -21.59 -15.83
CA LYS A 10 -15.22 -21.02 -16.30
C LYS A 10 -14.94 -19.99 -17.39
N SER A 11 -15.88 -19.85 -18.31
CA SER A 11 -15.84 -18.75 -19.26
C SER A 11 -15.96 -17.41 -18.51
N CYS A 12 -15.30 -16.38 -19.01
CA CYS A 12 -15.36 -15.04 -18.42
C CYS A 12 -16.82 -14.56 -18.26
N SER A 13 -17.68 -14.79 -19.26
CA SER A 13 -19.10 -14.43 -19.21
C SER A 13 -19.88 -15.15 -18.11
N GLU A 14 -19.70 -16.46 -17.95
CA GLU A 14 -20.34 -17.23 -16.87
C GLU A 14 -19.89 -16.74 -15.49
N LEU A 15 -18.60 -16.46 -15.34
CA LEU A 15 -18.03 -15.98 -14.09
C LEU A 15 -18.56 -14.60 -13.72
N LEU A 16 -18.50 -13.66 -14.66
CA LEU A 16 -18.99 -12.29 -14.46
C LEU A 16 -20.50 -12.27 -14.17
N LEU A 17 -21.30 -13.05 -14.91
CA LEU A 17 -22.72 -13.15 -14.66
C LEU A 17 -23.01 -13.69 -13.25
N ALA A 18 -22.28 -14.71 -12.80
CA ALA A 18 -22.42 -15.25 -11.46
C ALA A 18 -22.07 -14.22 -10.38
N ILE A 19 -20.95 -13.50 -10.54
CA ILE A 19 -20.53 -12.44 -9.61
C ILE A 19 -21.56 -11.32 -9.58
N CYS A 20 -22.01 -10.84 -10.74
CA CYS A 20 -22.97 -9.74 -10.83
C CYS A 20 -24.31 -10.10 -10.21
N ASN A 21 -24.80 -11.33 -10.40
CA ASN A 21 -26.02 -11.80 -9.74
C ASN A 21 -25.87 -11.83 -8.21
N ILE A 22 -24.74 -12.30 -7.69
CA ILE A 22 -24.47 -12.33 -6.25
C ILE A 22 -24.33 -10.91 -5.68
N LEU A 23 -23.60 -10.04 -6.37
CA LEU A 23 -23.46 -8.63 -5.99
C LEU A 23 -24.81 -7.92 -6.04
N HIS A 24 -25.65 -8.20 -7.03
CA HIS A 24 -27.00 -7.65 -7.09
C HIS A 24 -27.84 -8.08 -5.89
N LEU A 25 -27.74 -9.34 -5.45
CA LEU A 25 -28.40 -9.82 -4.22
C LEU A 25 -27.86 -9.12 -2.97
N LEU A 26 -26.55 -8.89 -2.88
CA LEU A 26 -25.92 -8.21 -1.75
C LEU A 26 -26.24 -6.72 -1.68
N CYS A 27 -26.31 -6.06 -2.83
CA CYS A 27 -26.48 -4.62 -2.95
C CYS A 27 -27.94 -4.19 -3.10
N SER A 28 -28.86 -5.06 -3.54
CA SER A 28 -30.26 -4.67 -3.69
C SER A 28 -30.92 -4.33 -2.35
N PRO A 29 -31.65 -3.20 -2.23
CA PRO A 29 -32.35 -2.80 -1.00
C PRO A 29 -33.32 -3.85 -0.48
N SER A 30 -33.98 -4.58 -1.37
CA SER A 30 -34.99 -5.58 -1.01
C SER A 30 -34.40 -6.88 -0.46
N TYR A 31 -33.21 -7.29 -0.93
CA TYR A 31 -32.63 -8.61 -0.63
C TYR A 31 -31.49 -8.56 0.40
N SER A 32 -30.76 -7.45 0.50
CA SER A 32 -29.60 -7.33 1.39
C SER A 32 -29.95 -7.51 2.87
N ASN A 33 -31.16 -7.09 3.27
CA ASN A 33 -31.66 -7.24 4.65
C ASN A 33 -32.01 -8.69 5.01
N CYS A 34 -32.24 -9.54 4.00
CA CYS A 34 -32.51 -10.97 4.21
C CYS A 34 -31.23 -11.78 4.47
N LEU A 35 -30.06 -11.22 4.16
CA LEU A 35 -28.77 -11.88 4.34
C LEU A 35 -28.18 -11.55 5.71
N SER A 36 -27.92 -12.59 6.50
CA SER A 36 -27.21 -12.43 7.77
C SER A 36 -25.80 -11.88 7.55
N LEU A 37 -25.26 -11.23 8.58
CA LEU A 37 -23.86 -10.77 8.60
C LEU A 37 -22.87 -11.89 8.27
N ALA A 38 -23.11 -13.09 8.79
CA ALA A 38 -22.30 -14.27 8.50
C ALA A 38 -22.38 -14.68 7.02
N SER A 39 -23.57 -14.66 6.42
CA SER A 39 -23.78 -14.96 5.01
C SER A 39 -23.04 -13.97 4.11
N LYS A 40 -23.12 -12.66 4.42
CA LYS A 40 -22.37 -11.63 3.70
C LYS A 40 -20.86 -11.89 3.77
N GLY A 41 -20.34 -12.18 4.96
CA GLY A 41 -18.94 -12.53 5.16
C GLY A 41 -18.49 -13.76 4.35
N MET A 42 -19.27 -14.84 4.36
CA MET A 42 -18.96 -16.07 3.60
C MET A 42 -18.95 -15.85 2.09
N ILE A 43 -19.84 -14.99 1.58
CA ILE A 43 -19.85 -14.64 0.15
C ILE A 43 -18.56 -13.89 -0.22
N PHE A 44 -18.11 -12.95 0.61
CA PHE A 44 -16.84 -12.27 0.39
C PHE A 44 -15.64 -13.21 0.49
N THR A 45 -15.64 -14.16 1.42
CA THR A 45 -14.61 -15.22 1.46
C THR A 45 -14.55 -15.99 0.15
N ALA A 46 -15.70 -16.41 -0.41
CA ALA A 46 -15.74 -17.11 -1.69
C ALA A 46 -15.24 -16.23 -2.87
N PHE A 47 -15.47 -14.92 -2.83
CA PHE A 47 -14.88 -14.00 -3.80
C PHE A 47 -13.37 -13.88 -3.65
N CYS A 48 -12.85 -13.86 -2.42
CA CYS A 48 -11.40 -13.82 -2.17
C CYS A 48 -10.72 -15.10 -2.65
N GLU A 49 -11.31 -16.26 -2.35
CA GLU A 49 -10.85 -17.56 -2.85
C GLU A 49 -10.83 -17.61 -4.38
N LEU A 50 -11.86 -17.07 -5.04
CA LEU A 50 -11.88 -16.96 -6.50
C LEU A 50 -10.74 -16.11 -7.05
N LEU A 51 -10.46 -14.94 -6.45
CA LEU A 51 -9.34 -14.10 -6.87
C LEU A 51 -8.01 -14.84 -6.69
N VAL A 52 -7.85 -15.55 -5.57
CA VAL A 52 -6.66 -16.37 -5.32
C VAL A 52 -6.50 -17.46 -6.37
N GLU A 53 -7.57 -18.19 -6.70
CA GLU A 53 -7.54 -19.24 -7.72
C GLU A 53 -7.15 -18.70 -9.10
N LEU A 54 -7.67 -17.53 -9.49
CA LEU A 54 -7.34 -16.90 -10.76
C LEU A 54 -5.88 -16.42 -10.80
N GLU A 55 -5.39 -15.84 -9.71
CA GLU A 55 -4.04 -15.29 -9.61
C GLU A 55 -2.96 -16.39 -9.55
N LEU A 56 -3.29 -17.56 -9.02
CA LEU A 56 -2.41 -18.74 -9.04
C LEU A 56 -2.31 -19.43 -10.40
N ASN A 57 -3.20 -19.09 -11.34
CA ASN A 57 -3.24 -19.70 -12.68
C ASN A 57 -3.17 -18.62 -13.75
N PRO A 58 -2.04 -17.90 -13.90
CA PRO A 58 -1.89 -16.90 -14.95
C PRO A 58 -1.90 -17.58 -16.34
N ASP A 59 -2.56 -16.94 -17.31
CA ASP A 59 -2.43 -17.28 -18.74
C ASP A 59 -1.28 -16.46 -19.36
N ASP A 60 -0.75 -16.87 -20.53
CA ASP A 60 0.33 -16.16 -21.23
C ASP A 60 -0.02 -14.67 -21.45
N ASP A 61 0.96 -13.79 -21.16
CA ASP A 61 0.82 -12.33 -21.21
C ASP A 61 0.67 -11.82 -22.66
N THR A 62 -0.54 -11.90 -23.22
CA THR A 62 -0.92 -11.07 -24.36
C THR A 62 -1.41 -9.72 -23.86
N PRO A 63 -0.80 -8.59 -24.29
CA PRO A 63 -1.26 -7.27 -23.89
C PRO A 63 -2.66 -7.00 -24.45
N THR A 64 -3.63 -6.84 -23.54
CA THR A 64 -5.02 -6.52 -23.86
C THR A 64 -5.16 -5.03 -24.17
N ALA A 65 -5.41 -4.70 -25.45
CA ALA A 65 -5.65 -3.33 -25.89
C ALA A 65 -6.96 -2.73 -25.34
N ASP A 66 -7.93 -3.57 -24.96
CA ASP A 66 -9.30 -3.17 -24.60
C ASP A 66 -9.48 -2.78 -23.10
N VAL A 67 -8.41 -2.49 -22.36
CA VAL A 67 -8.49 -2.13 -20.93
C VAL A 67 -8.70 -0.62 -20.73
N ASP A 68 -8.13 0.20 -21.61
CA ASP A 68 -8.17 1.66 -21.47
C ASP A 68 -9.56 2.23 -21.76
N ASP A 69 -10.32 1.64 -22.69
CA ASP A 69 -11.72 1.99 -22.97
C ASP A 69 -12.64 1.70 -21.79
N LEU A 70 -12.41 0.59 -21.07
CA LEU A 70 -13.18 0.20 -19.89
C LEU A 70 -12.81 1.01 -18.64
N ALA A 71 -11.55 1.44 -18.52
CA ALA A 71 -11.14 2.36 -17.46
C ALA A 71 -11.83 3.73 -17.60
N ALA A 72 -12.13 4.17 -18.83
CA ALA A 72 -12.91 5.38 -19.08
C ALA A 72 -14.39 5.25 -18.70
N LEU A 73 -14.92 4.03 -18.60
CA LEU A 73 -16.29 3.76 -18.13
C LEU A 73 -16.44 3.82 -16.61
N LEU A 74 -15.35 3.80 -15.84
CA LEU A 74 -15.45 4.21 -14.44
C LEU A 74 -15.71 5.71 -14.44
N PRO A 75 -16.89 6.17 -13.97
CA PRO A 75 -17.18 7.59 -13.92
C PRO A 75 -16.11 8.32 -13.12
N ASP A 76 -15.95 9.61 -13.41
CA ASP A 76 -15.10 10.57 -12.70
C ASP A 76 -15.41 10.49 -11.19
N LEU A 77 -14.75 9.55 -10.50
CA LEU A 77 -15.15 8.99 -9.21
C LEU A 77 -14.71 9.92 -8.07
N LYS A 78 -14.95 11.23 -8.26
CA LYS A 78 -14.57 12.33 -7.39
C LYS A 78 -15.11 12.17 -5.96
N HIS A 79 -16.08 11.28 -5.74
CA HIS A 79 -16.74 11.08 -4.45
C HIS A 79 -16.77 9.63 -3.93
N GLY A 80 -16.19 8.66 -4.65
CA GLY A 80 -16.12 7.27 -4.17
C GLY A 80 -17.47 6.56 -4.01
N LEU A 81 -18.58 7.16 -4.44
CA LEU A 81 -19.95 6.64 -4.31
C LEU A 81 -20.57 6.61 -5.69
N MET A 82 -20.88 5.40 -6.16
CA MET A 82 -21.84 5.21 -7.23
C MET A 82 -23.21 5.04 -6.58
N SER A 83 -24.20 5.77 -7.08
CA SER A 83 -25.60 5.47 -6.83
C SER A 83 -25.91 4.05 -7.31
N TRP A 84 -26.96 3.45 -6.74
CA TRP A 84 -27.38 2.11 -7.16
C TRP A 84 -27.68 2.04 -8.68
N SER A 85 -28.24 3.09 -9.26
CA SER A 85 -28.50 3.21 -10.70
C SER A 85 -27.22 3.27 -11.53
N GLU A 86 -26.23 4.08 -11.15
CA GLU A 86 -24.94 4.16 -11.86
C GLU A 86 -24.18 2.84 -11.78
N LEU A 87 -24.26 2.15 -10.64
CA LEU A 87 -23.62 0.86 -10.44
C LEU A 87 -24.31 -0.25 -11.25
N GLN A 88 -25.64 -0.19 -11.41
CA GLN A 88 -26.36 -1.07 -12.33
C GLN A 88 -25.99 -0.80 -13.80
N GLU A 89 -25.89 0.47 -14.19
CA GLU A 89 -25.47 0.85 -15.55
C GLU A 89 -24.06 0.37 -15.85
N PHE A 90 -23.11 0.63 -14.96
CA PHE A 90 -21.73 0.14 -15.05
C PHE A 90 -21.64 -1.38 -15.14
N THR A 91 -22.41 -2.10 -14.32
CA THR A 91 -22.47 -3.56 -14.38
C THR A 91 -23.03 -4.04 -15.72
N GLY A 92 -24.07 -3.38 -16.23
CA GLY A 92 -24.63 -3.64 -17.56
C GLY A 92 -23.63 -3.39 -18.68
N GLN A 93 -22.86 -2.30 -18.60
CA GLN A 93 -21.81 -1.96 -19.55
C GLN A 93 -20.71 -3.01 -19.56
N ILE A 94 -20.23 -3.46 -18.39
CA ILE A 94 -19.25 -4.57 -18.28
C ILE A 94 -19.78 -5.86 -18.91
N LEU A 95 -21.06 -6.20 -18.68
CA LEU A 95 -21.66 -7.41 -19.28
C LEU A 95 -21.89 -7.28 -20.79
N SER A 96 -22.18 -6.06 -21.28
CA SER A 96 -22.48 -5.78 -22.68
C SER A 96 -21.24 -5.54 -23.53
N HIS A 97 -20.11 -5.15 -22.91
CA HIS A 97 -18.83 -5.04 -23.58
C HIS A 97 -18.49 -6.43 -24.11
N PRO A 98 -18.50 -6.62 -25.44
CA PRO A 98 -18.58 -7.94 -26.02
C PRO A 98 -17.38 -8.76 -25.57
N SER A 99 -17.66 -9.91 -24.99
CA SER A 99 -16.84 -11.11 -25.06
C SER A 99 -16.72 -11.57 -26.52
N SER A 100 -16.32 -10.69 -27.45
CA SER A 100 -15.99 -11.05 -28.83
C SER A 100 -14.69 -11.83 -28.82
N THR A 101 -14.85 -13.12 -28.58
CA THR A 101 -14.12 -14.23 -29.21
C THR A 101 -12.63 -14.44 -28.94
N VAL A 102 -11.88 -13.61 -28.21
CA VAL A 102 -10.43 -13.86 -28.12
C VAL A 102 -9.79 -13.89 -26.73
N ASP A 103 -10.32 -13.26 -25.67
CA ASP A 103 -9.55 -13.24 -24.41
C ASP A 103 -10.31 -13.75 -23.18
N ASN A 104 -10.32 -15.08 -23.03
CA ASN A 104 -10.70 -15.76 -21.77
C ASN A 104 -9.53 -15.78 -20.77
N SER A 105 -8.54 -14.91 -20.93
CA SER A 105 -7.38 -14.82 -20.04
C SER A 105 -7.82 -14.61 -18.58
N ASN A 106 -7.20 -15.38 -17.69
CA ASN A 106 -7.38 -15.28 -16.25
C ASN A 106 -6.98 -13.89 -15.75
N LYS A 107 -6.06 -13.19 -16.43
CA LYS A 107 -5.71 -11.80 -16.14
C LYS A 107 -6.90 -10.86 -16.33
N ARG A 108 -7.60 -10.98 -17.46
CA ARG A 108 -8.81 -10.19 -17.75
C ARG A 108 -9.94 -10.52 -16.78
N LYS A 109 -10.15 -11.80 -16.46
CA LYS A 109 -11.11 -12.22 -15.43
C LYS A 109 -10.77 -11.58 -14.09
N LEU A 110 -9.50 -11.61 -13.71
CA LEU A 110 -9.01 -11.10 -12.43
C LEU A 110 -9.21 -9.58 -12.33
N GLU A 111 -8.86 -8.80 -13.36
CA GLU A 111 -9.13 -7.36 -13.43
C GLU A 111 -10.62 -7.04 -13.26
N LEU A 112 -11.49 -7.70 -14.04
CA LEU A 112 -12.93 -7.44 -14.03
C LEU A 112 -13.57 -7.87 -12.71
N CYS A 113 -13.20 -9.03 -12.17
CA CYS A 113 -13.69 -9.50 -10.87
C CYS A 113 -13.28 -8.54 -9.76
N THR A 114 -12.00 -8.14 -9.72
CA THR A 114 -11.48 -7.18 -8.74
C THR A 114 -12.20 -5.84 -8.88
N CYS A 115 -12.46 -5.38 -10.10
CA CYS A 115 -13.19 -4.16 -10.38
C CYS A 115 -14.62 -4.18 -9.82
N LEU A 116 -15.38 -5.21 -10.16
CA LEU A 116 -16.74 -5.41 -9.66
C LEU A 116 -16.78 -5.48 -8.12
N LEU A 117 -15.88 -6.25 -7.51
CA LEU A 117 -15.84 -6.38 -6.05
C LEU A 117 -15.54 -5.03 -5.38
N THR A 118 -14.56 -4.30 -5.89
CA THR A 118 -14.16 -2.99 -5.35
C THR A 118 -15.28 -1.96 -5.50
N ALA A 119 -15.91 -1.88 -6.67
CA ALA A 119 -17.00 -0.94 -6.95
C ALA A 119 -18.24 -1.20 -6.08
N HIS A 120 -18.56 -2.48 -5.82
CA HIS A 120 -19.75 -2.87 -5.05
C HIS A 120 -19.49 -2.97 -3.54
N LEU A 121 -18.26 -3.12 -3.07
CA LEU A 121 -17.95 -3.29 -1.65
C LEU A 121 -18.56 -2.17 -0.79
N ARG A 122 -18.42 -0.92 -1.23
CA ARG A 122 -18.93 0.23 -0.49
C ARG A 122 -20.46 0.18 -0.35
N THR A 123 -21.18 -0.20 -1.41
CA THR A 123 -22.65 -0.25 -1.42
C THR A 123 -23.22 -1.41 -0.61
N VAL A 124 -22.48 -2.52 -0.51
CA VAL A 124 -22.81 -3.62 0.42
C VAL A 124 -22.70 -3.18 1.87
N CYS A 125 -21.75 -2.29 2.18
CA CYS A 125 -21.47 -1.81 3.53
C CYS A 125 -22.23 -0.52 3.90
N VAL A 126 -23.23 -0.08 3.14
CA VAL A 126 -24.05 1.10 3.52
C VAL A 126 -25.07 0.74 4.60
N ASP A 127 -25.15 1.55 5.65
CA ASP A 127 -26.21 1.46 6.66
C ASP A 127 -27.54 1.94 6.05
N ARG A 128 -28.52 1.03 6.00
CA ARG A 128 -29.85 1.27 5.42
C ARG A 128 -30.92 1.48 6.48
N SER A 129 -30.56 1.37 7.77
CA SER A 129 -31.49 1.47 8.89
C SER A 129 -31.83 2.91 9.27
N ASN A 130 -30.94 3.87 9.00
CA ASN A 130 -31.13 5.29 9.29
C ASN A 130 -31.52 6.08 8.03
N SER A 131 -32.81 6.06 7.68
CA SER A 131 -33.36 6.63 6.44
C SER A 131 -33.51 8.17 6.43
N VAL A 132 -32.72 8.93 7.19
CA VAL A 132 -32.70 10.40 7.10
C VAL A 132 -31.31 10.85 6.64
N CYS A 133 -31.06 10.67 5.35
CA CYS A 133 -29.91 11.26 4.67
C CYS A 133 -30.16 12.76 4.45
N ASP A 134 -30.11 13.56 5.52
CA ASP A 134 -30.30 15.02 5.43
C ASP A 134 -29.15 15.75 4.70
N LYS A 135 -28.08 15.03 4.29
CA LYS A 135 -26.90 15.62 3.61
C LYS A 135 -26.23 14.73 2.56
N GLY A 136 -26.93 13.79 1.92
CA GLY A 136 -26.38 13.03 0.78
C GLY A 136 -25.17 12.11 1.08
N GLU A 137 -24.80 11.94 2.36
CA GLU A 137 -23.72 11.05 2.79
C GLU A 137 -24.31 9.74 3.31
N CYS A 138 -24.24 8.67 2.51
CA CYS A 138 -24.56 7.32 2.96
C CYS A 138 -23.51 6.87 4.01
N GLN A 139 -23.92 6.77 5.27
CA GLN A 139 -23.08 6.27 6.36
C GLN A 139 -22.78 4.77 6.16
N LEU A 140 -21.53 4.36 6.40
CA LEU A 140 -21.15 2.95 6.32
C LEU A 140 -21.55 2.20 7.59
N ASP A 141 -22.17 1.03 7.43
CA ASP A 141 -22.38 0.04 8.49
C ASP A 141 -21.04 -0.55 8.91
N TRP A 142 -20.58 -0.09 10.07
CA TRP A 142 -19.31 -0.50 10.64
C TRP A 142 -19.25 -1.99 10.97
N THR A 143 -20.36 -2.57 11.42
CA THR A 143 -20.41 -3.97 11.85
C THR A 143 -20.21 -4.90 10.65
N VAL A 144 -20.86 -4.58 9.53
CA VAL A 144 -20.73 -5.29 8.26
C VAL A 144 -19.32 -5.16 7.72
N LEU A 145 -18.79 -3.94 7.67
CA LEU A 145 -17.46 -3.67 7.15
C LEU A 145 -16.36 -4.40 7.95
N CYS A 146 -16.42 -4.36 9.29
CA CYS A 146 -15.50 -5.10 10.14
C CYS A 146 -15.57 -6.61 9.94
N ALA A 147 -16.78 -7.17 9.85
CA ALA A 147 -16.94 -8.61 9.68
C ALA A 147 -16.36 -9.07 8.33
N ILE A 148 -16.65 -8.33 7.26
CA ILE A 148 -16.11 -8.63 5.93
C ILE A 148 -14.58 -8.51 5.93
N PHE A 149 -14.04 -7.41 6.46
CA PHE A 149 -12.59 -7.21 6.49
C PHE A 149 -11.87 -8.26 7.34
N LYS A 150 -12.46 -8.66 8.48
CA LYS A 150 -11.93 -9.76 9.31
C LYS A 150 -11.82 -11.06 8.50
N ARG A 151 -12.86 -11.41 7.73
CA ARG A 151 -12.84 -12.60 6.85
C ARG A 151 -11.80 -12.49 5.75
N MET A 152 -11.69 -11.33 5.10
CA MET A 152 -10.65 -11.10 4.10
C MET A 152 -9.25 -11.27 4.69
N ARG A 153 -9.01 -10.76 5.89
CA ARG A 153 -7.73 -10.92 6.61
C ARG A 153 -7.43 -12.37 6.96
N GLU A 154 -8.44 -13.13 7.41
CA GLU A 154 -8.30 -14.58 7.65
C GLU A 154 -7.91 -15.31 6.36
N SER A 155 -8.60 -15.03 5.25
CA SER A 155 -8.26 -15.61 3.94
C SER A 155 -6.88 -15.19 3.44
N PHE A 156 -6.48 -13.93 3.67
CA PHE A 156 -5.14 -13.46 3.32
C PHE A 156 -4.06 -14.20 4.10
N ALA A 157 -4.26 -14.40 5.41
CA ALA A 157 -3.34 -15.17 6.23
C ALA A 157 -3.20 -16.62 5.74
N GLN A 158 -4.32 -17.21 5.31
CA GLN A 158 -4.39 -18.61 4.88
C GLN A 158 -3.82 -18.83 3.48
N TYR A 159 -4.07 -17.92 2.54
CA TYR A 159 -3.84 -18.15 1.11
C TYR A 159 -2.75 -17.27 0.51
N VAL A 160 -2.49 -16.07 1.02
CA VAL A 160 -1.51 -15.16 0.40
C VAL A 160 -0.15 -15.30 1.06
N LEU A 161 -0.09 -15.24 2.39
CA LEU A 161 1.18 -15.28 3.13
C LEU A 161 2.02 -16.54 2.85
N PRO A 162 1.46 -17.78 2.85
CA PRO A 162 2.27 -18.99 2.76
C PRO A 162 2.84 -19.28 1.37
N ILE A 163 2.31 -18.65 0.32
CA ILE A 163 2.57 -19.06 -1.07
C ILE A 163 3.90 -18.48 -1.60
N ASN A 164 4.48 -17.47 -0.96
CA ASN A 164 5.76 -16.83 -1.35
C ASN A 164 5.83 -16.36 -2.81
N THR A 165 4.69 -16.23 -3.46
CA THR A 165 4.50 -15.65 -4.81
C THR A 165 3.80 -14.31 -4.64
N PRO A 166 4.18 -13.25 -5.39
CA PRO A 166 3.49 -11.98 -5.29
C PRO A 166 2.03 -12.12 -5.74
N PHE A 167 1.11 -11.79 -4.82
CA PHE A 167 -0.27 -11.51 -5.16
C PHE A 167 -0.43 -10.00 -5.24
N HIS A 168 -1.32 -9.57 -6.12
CA HIS A 168 -1.57 -8.18 -6.43
C HIS A 168 -3.05 -7.86 -6.29
N TYR A 169 -3.94 -8.70 -6.81
CA TYR A 169 -5.36 -8.35 -6.95
C TYR A 169 -6.17 -8.57 -5.67
N PHE A 170 -6.06 -9.73 -5.03
CA PHE A 170 -6.73 -9.94 -3.75
C PHE A 170 -6.23 -8.99 -2.64
N PRO A 171 -4.91 -8.79 -2.46
CA PRO A 171 -4.38 -7.78 -1.53
C PRO A 171 -4.87 -6.36 -1.84
N LEU A 172 -5.09 -6.04 -3.11
CA LEU A 172 -5.63 -4.74 -3.51
C LEU A 172 -7.08 -4.53 -3.07
N VAL A 173 -7.92 -5.58 -3.09
CA VAL A 173 -9.27 -5.52 -2.49
C VAL A 173 -9.18 -5.32 -0.97
N CYS A 174 -8.25 -6.00 -0.30
CA CYS A 174 -8.01 -5.80 1.15
C CYS A 174 -7.59 -4.35 1.44
N PHE A 175 -6.66 -3.82 0.64
CA PHE A 175 -6.19 -2.43 0.73
C PHE A 175 -7.33 -1.43 0.53
N TYR A 176 -8.13 -1.60 -0.52
CA TYR A 176 -9.29 -0.74 -0.77
C TYR A 176 -10.28 -0.80 0.41
N THR A 177 -10.59 -2.00 0.91
CA THR A 177 -11.48 -2.18 2.07
C THR A 177 -10.94 -1.45 3.31
N ALA A 178 -9.64 -1.60 3.59
CA ALA A 178 -8.98 -0.92 4.71
C ALA A 178 -8.96 0.60 4.54
N SER A 179 -8.94 1.11 3.31
CA SER A 179 -8.97 2.54 3.01
C SER A 179 -10.31 3.21 3.33
N LEU A 180 -11.41 2.45 3.41
CA LEU A 180 -12.74 3.00 3.72
C LEU A 180 -12.84 3.55 5.14
N ARG A 181 -11.98 3.09 6.07
CA ARG A 181 -11.92 3.63 7.44
C ARG A 181 -10.54 3.42 8.06
N GLY A 182 -9.95 4.49 8.61
CA GLY A 182 -8.62 4.46 9.21
C GLY A 182 -8.38 3.37 10.26
N GLY A 183 -9.39 3.02 11.07
CA GLY A 183 -9.28 1.93 12.05
C GLY A 183 -9.03 0.54 11.42
N LEU A 184 -9.49 0.31 10.18
CA LEU A 184 -9.17 -0.93 9.46
C LEU A 184 -7.73 -0.90 8.93
N MET A 185 -7.23 0.27 8.52
CA MET A 185 -5.84 0.44 8.12
C MET A 185 -4.89 0.12 9.29
N VAL A 186 -5.18 0.64 10.48
CA VAL A 186 -4.45 0.31 11.72
C VAL A 186 -4.49 -1.21 11.96
N SER A 187 -5.68 -1.81 11.96
CA SER A 187 -5.85 -3.25 12.17
C SER A 187 -5.14 -4.11 11.11
N TRP A 188 -4.99 -3.60 9.89
CA TRP A 188 -4.27 -4.26 8.80
C TRP A 188 -2.76 -4.23 9.02
N THR A 189 -2.21 -3.05 9.33
CA THR A 189 -0.78 -2.89 9.58
C THR A 189 -0.32 -3.61 10.83
N GLU A 190 -1.12 -3.59 11.90
CA GLU A 190 -0.87 -4.36 13.14
C GLU A 190 -0.82 -5.86 12.85
N PHE A 191 -1.80 -6.38 12.12
CA PHE A 191 -1.83 -7.80 11.72
C PHE A 191 -0.58 -8.20 10.94
N LEU A 192 -0.20 -7.42 9.93
CA LEU A 192 1.00 -7.70 9.14
C LEU A 192 2.25 -7.66 10.03
N TRP A 193 2.37 -6.66 10.90
CA TRP A 193 3.50 -6.54 11.80
C TRP A 193 3.58 -7.69 12.84
N ASP A 194 2.44 -8.16 13.35
CA ASP A 194 2.37 -9.32 14.24
C ASP A 194 2.84 -10.60 13.56
N VAL A 195 2.49 -10.80 12.28
CA VAL A 195 3.06 -11.89 11.48
C VAL A 195 4.57 -11.76 11.38
N VAL A 196 5.11 -10.57 11.10
CA VAL A 196 6.55 -10.33 10.97
C VAL A 196 7.30 -10.63 12.27
N LYS A 197 6.75 -10.23 13.42
CA LYS A 197 7.36 -10.48 14.73
C LYS A 197 7.32 -11.96 15.14
N SER A 198 6.31 -12.70 14.70
CA SER A 198 6.08 -14.08 15.12
C SER A 198 7.20 -15.03 14.67
N GLU A 199 7.84 -15.69 15.64
CA GLU A 199 8.84 -16.73 15.39
C GLU A 199 8.20 -18.07 14.99
N HIS A 200 6.88 -18.21 15.16
CA HIS A 200 6.14 -19.40 14.74
C HIS A 200 5.84 -19.42 13.23
N GLN A 201 5.95 -18.28 12.56
CA GLN A 201 5.74 -18.16 11.12
C GLN A 201 7.04 -18.44 10.37
N ASP A 202 6.93 -19.06 9.19
CA ASP A 202 8.08 -19.29 8.33
C ASP A 202 8.65 -17.96 7.79
N SER A 203 9.93 -17.97 7.44
CA SER A 203 10.62 -16.75 6.97
C SER A 203 10.00 -16.18 5.70
N GLY A 204 9.42 -17.01 4.83
CA GLY A 204 8.76 -16.60 3.61
C GLY A 204 7.47 -15.82 3.91
N SER A 205 6.59 -16.36 4.74
CA SER A 205 5.36 -15.68 5.18
C SER A 205 5.67 -14.33 5.85
N ARG A 206 6.73 -14.29 6.68
CA ARG A 206 7.18 -13.06 7.36
C ARG A 206 7.69 -12.02 6.36
N ILE A 207 8.52 -12.42 5.41
CA ILE A 207 9.02 -11.53 4.34
C ILE A 207 7.87 -11.03 3.47
N THR A 208 6.92 -11.90 3.12
CA THR A 208 5.72 -11.54 2.37
C THR A 208 4.87 -10.52 3.14
N ALA A 209 4.71 -10.69 4.46
CA ALA A 209 4.04 -9.69 5.30
C ALA A 209 4.78 -8.33 5.31
N ILE A 210 6.11 -8.33 5.36
CA ILE A 210 6.94 -7.11 5.24
C ILE A 210 6.65 -6.40 3.92
N SER A 211 6.59 -7.12 2.79
CA SER A 211 6.28 -6.54 1.48
C SER A 211 5.02 -5.69 1.48
N TYR A 212 3.91 -6.25 2.00
CA TYR A 212 2.64 -5.53 2.07
C TYR A 212 2.68 -4.41 3.10
N LEU A 213 3.33 -4.62 4.25
CA LEU A 213 3.44 -3.60 5.29
C LEU A 213 4.18 -2.36 4.78
N VAL A 214 5.33 -2.55 4.15
CA VAL A 214 6.14 -1.46 3.59
C VAL A 214 5.37 -0.68 2.53
N GLU A 215 4.67 -1.38 1.65
CA GLU A 215 3.87 -0.76 0.61
C GLU A 215 2.79 0.15 1.19
N LEU A 216 2.12 -0.31 2.26
CA LEU A 216 1.12 0.49 2.97
C LEU A 216 1.77 1.70 3.65
N LEU A 217 2.86 1.50 4.39
CA LEU A 217 3.53 2.58 5.12
C LEU A 217 4.05 3.66 4.16
N ALA A 218 4.71 3.27 3.08
CA ALA A 218 5.33 4.19 2.15
C ALA A 218 4.31 4.89 1.24
N ARG A 219 3.25 4.19 0.81
CA ARG A 219 2.38 4.67 -0.28
C ARG A 219 0.94 4.90 0.11
N ALA A 220 0.37 4.26 1.13
CA ALA A 220 -1.04 4.44 1.45
C ALA A 220 -1.32 5.79 2.11
N ARG A 221 -2.20 6.60 1.52
CA ARG A 221 -2.61 7.90 2.07
C ARG A 221 -3.38 7.75 3.40
N MET A 222 -4.14 6.66 3.53
CA MET A 222 -4.94 6.36 4.71
C MET A 222 -4.13 5.82 5.89
N CYS A 223 -2.91 5.34 5.66
CA CYS A 223 -1.97 5.03 6.73
C CYS A 223 -1.38 6.36 7.19
N VAL A 224 -1.91 7.01 8.23
CA VAL A 224 -1.49 8.36 8.64
C VAL A 224 -0.05 8.39 9.15
N LEU A 225 0.62 9.56 9.10
CA LEU A 225 2.04 9.67 9.50
C LEU A 225 2.28 9.28 10.96
N ASP A 226 1.31 9.49 11.87
CA ASP A 226 1.42 9.04 13.26
C ASP A 226 1.55 7.51 13.35
N LEU A 227 0.69 6.77 12.63
CA LEU A 227 0.76 5.31 12.53
C LEU A 227 2.08 4.84 11.89
N VAL A 228 2.54 5.54 10.86
CA VAL A 228 3.84 5.24 10.23
C VAL A 228 4.97 5.39 11.24
N MET A 229 4.99 6.47 12.02
CA MET A 229 6.03 6.70 13.02
C MET A 229 5.98 5.71 14.17
N GLU A 230 4.80 5.38 14.66
CA GLU A 230 4.60 4.34 15.68
C GLU A 230 5.18 2.99 15.22
N LEU A 231 4.83 2.56 14.00
CA LEU A 231 5.38 1.33 13.44
C LEU A 231 6.88 1.41 13.17
N LEU A 232 7.44 2.57 12.79
CA LEU A 232 8.89 2.73 12.66
C LEU A 232 9.62 2.59 13.99
N HIS A 233 9.06 3.12 15.08
CA HIS A 233 9.60 2.90 16.45
C HIS A 233 9.56 1.42 16.82
N ASP A 234 8.43 0.76 16.61
CA ASP A 234 8.29 -0.68 16.89
C ASP A 234 9.26 -1.54 16.06
N MET A 235 9.39 -1.24 14.76
CA MET A 235 10.27 -1.97 13.85
C MET A 235 11.74 -1.78 14.23
N THR A 236 12.15 -0.56 14.58
CA THR A 236 13.53 -0.28 14.99
C THR A 236 13.86 -0.87 16.36
N ALA A 237 12.93 -0.82 17.32
CA ALA A 237 13.06 -1.49 18.60
C ALA A 237 13.19 -3.01 18.42
N TRP A 238 12.35 -3.62 17.57
CA TRP A 238 12.44 -5.03 17.24
C TRP A 238 13.79 -5.41 16.63
N CYS A 239 14.36 -4.57 15.75
CA CYS A 239 15.70 -4.81 15.20
C CYS A 239 16.78 -4.83 16.29
N VAL A 240 16.74 -3.89 17.23
CA VAL A 240 17.68 -3.84 18.36
C VAL A 240 17.54 -5.09 19.23
N ASP A 241 16.31 -5.45 19.59
CA ASP A 241 16.02 -6.63 20.40
C ASP A 241 16.41 -7.93 19.70
N TYR A 242 16.24 -7.99 18.38
CA TYR A 242 16.61 -9.15 17.57
C TYR A 242 18.11 -9.43 17.69
N VAL A 243 18.96 -8.40 17.52
CA VAL A 243 20.42 -8.54 17.65
C VAL A 243 20.81 -8.97 19.06
N TYR A 244 20.15 -8.42 20.08
CA TYR A 244 20.41 -8.79 21.47
C TYR A 244 20.09 -10.26 21.76
N ARG A 245 18.90 -10.73 21.34
CA ARG A 245 18.45 -12.12 21.53
C ARG A 245 19.31 -13.14 20.79
N HIS A 246 19.84 -12.78 19.63
CA HIS A 246 20.65 -13.67 18.80
C HIS A 246 22.16 -13.49 19.01
N ARG A 247 22.60 -12.67 19.98
CA ARG A 247 24.01 -12.35 20.21
C ARG A 247 24.92 -13.57 20.33
N GLY A 248 24.48 -14.64 20.99
CA GLY A 248 25.27 -15.88 21.14
C GLY A 248 25.54 -16.58 19.80
N MET A 249 24.53 -16.65 18.93
CA MET A 249 24.62 -17.28 17.60
C MET A 249 25.45 -16.42 16.62
N LEU A 250 25.33 -15.09 16.72
CA LEU A 250 26.06 -14.14 15.88
C LEU A 250 27.58 -14.16 16.13
N MET A 251 28.02 -14.61 17.31
CA MET A 251 29.44 -14.72 17.65
C MET A 251 30.08 -16.02 17.15
N THR A 252 29.28 -17.03 16.76
CA THR A 252 29.76 -18.35 16.35
C THR A 252 29.68 -18.59 14.84
N ASN A 253 28.82 -17.87 14.13
CA ASN A 253 28.54 -18.15 12.72
C ASN A 253 29.54 -17.47 11.78
N HIS A 254 30.01 -18.21 10.77
CA HIS A 254 30.83 -17.67 9.69
C HIS A 254 30.03 -16.68 8.83
N SER A 255 30.67 -15.59 8.40
CA SER A 255 30.06 -14.43 7.73
C SER A 255 29.17 -14.73 6.52
N LYS A 256 29.35 -15.87 5.84
CA LYS A 256 28.58 -16.24 4.64
C LYS A 256 27.14 -16.73 4.93
N LEU A 257 26.85 -17.23 6.12
CA LEU A 257 25.51 -17.76 6.48
C LEU A 257 24.61 -16.71 7.17
N LEU A 258 25.19 -15.60 7.63
CA LEU A 258 24.47 -14.57 8.37
C LEU A 258 23.28 -14.00 7.59
N LEU A 259 23.45 -13.76 6.28
CA LEU A 259 22.37 -13.23 5.44
C LEU A 259 21.20 -14.21 5.31
N THR A 260 21.49 -15.49 5.07
CA THR A 260 20.47 -16.52 4.86
C THR A 260 19.72 -16.89 6.15
N GLU A 261 20.40 -16.85 7.30
CA GLU A 261 19.80 -17.17 8.59
C GLU A 261 18.98 -15.99 9.17
N ASN A 262 19.40 -14.76 8.87
CA ASN A 262 18.78 -13.54 9.42
C ASN A 262 18.00 -12.75 8.35
N ARG A 263 17.48 -13.42 7.31
CA ARG A 263 16.81 -12.76 6.16
C ARG A 263 15.70 -11.81 6.58
N VAL A 264 14.89 -12.19 7.57
CA VAL A 264 13.80 -11.34 8.09
C VAL A 264 14.36 -10.05 8.69
N TYR A 265 15.44 -10.13 9.46
CA TYR A 265 16.09 -8.94 10.03
C TYR A 265 16.59 -7.97 8.94
N TYR A 266 17.27 -8.49 7.92
CA TYR A 266 17.72 -7.66 6.81
C TYR A 266 16.54 -7.05 6.04
N ALA A 267 15.45 -7.80 5.83
CA ALA A 267 14.24 -7.29 5.19
C ALA A 267 13.57 -6.19 6.02
N VAL A 268 13.51 -6.30 7.36
CA VAL A 268 12.97 -5.23 8.22
C VAL A 268 13.87 -3.98 8.21
N CYS A 269 15.20 -4.14 8.23
CA CYS A 269 16.11 -3.00 8.12
C CYS A 269 15.95 -2.25 6.79
N ASP A 270 15.86 -3.01 5.70
CA ASP A 270 15.64 -2.48 4.36
C ASP A 270 14.27 -1.79 4.22
N ALA A 271 13.23 -2.37 4.82
CA ALA A 271 11.89 -1.79 4.95
C ALA A 271 11.89 -0.44 5.67
N ILE A 272 12.55 -0.34 6.84
CA ILE A 272 12.67 0.91 7.61
C ILE A 272 13.32 2.00 6.76
N VAL A 273 14.45 1.68 6.12
CA VAL A 273 15.19 2.64 5.28
C VAL A 273 14.35 3.05 4.07
N TYR A 274 13.68 2.10 3.41
CA TYR A 274 12.80 2.39 2.29
C TYR A 274 11.68 3.36 2.67
N VAL A 275 10.96 3.11 3.77
CA VAL A 275 9.89 4.00 4.25
C VAL A 275 10.43 5.39 4.57
N LEU A 276 11.56 5.49 5.27
CA LEU A 276 12.19 6.76 5.59
C LEU A 276 12.60 7.53 4.33
N VAL A 277 13.14 6.86 3.31
CA VAL A 277 13.51 7.49 2.03
C VAL A 277 12.26 7.96 1.28
N GLN A 278 11.20 7.14 1.20
CA GLN A 278 9.99 7.53 0.47
C GLN A 278 9.20 8.65 1.15
N LEU A 279 9.24 8.72 2.49
CA LEU A 279 8.49 9.70 3.28
C LEU A 279 9.34 10.81 3.89
N HIS A 280 10.61 10.95 3.47
CA HIS A 280 11.54 11.90 4.09
C HIS A 280 11.01 13.34 4.08
N GLY A 281 10.35 13.79 3.01
CA GLY A 281 9.80 15.16 2.95
C GLY A 281 8.76 15.39 4.05
N PRO A 282 7.63 14.66 4.04
CA PRO A 282 6.60 14.79 5.08
C PRO A 282 7.09 14.56 6.52
N LEU A 283 8.04 13.63 6.73
CA LEU A 283 8.55 13.30 8.06
C LEU A 283 9.60 14.30 8.57
N LEU A 284 10.54 14.73 7.73
CA LEU A 284 11.69 15.52 8.17
C LEU A 284 11.47 17.05 8.04
N ASP A 285 10.52 17.50 7.20
CA ASP A 285 10.15 18.92 7.13
C ASP A 285 9.26 19.36 8.30
N SER A 286 8.60 18.42 8.97
CA SER A 286 7.80 18.67 10.17
C SER A 286 8.66 18.56 11.42
N ARG A 287 8.67 19.59 12.27
CA ARG A 287 9.45 19.57 13.52
C ARG A 287 9.04 18.42 14.45
N TYR A 288 7.74 18.11 14.51
CA TYR A 288 7.20 17.06 15.37
C TYR A 288 7.70 15.68 14.94
N TYR A 289 7.53 15.33 13.66
CA TYR A 289 7.98 14.04 13.15
C TYR A 289 9.50 13.94 13.09
N PHE A 290 10.20 15.05 12.78
CA PHE A 290 11.66 15.11 12.82
C PHE A 290 12.22 14.73 14.20
N GLN A 291 11.66 15.26 15.29
CA GLN A 291 12.07 14.88 16.66
C GLN A 291 11.82 13.39 16.93
N SER A 292 10.70 12.85 16.45
CA SER A 292 10.40 11.43 16.58
C SER A 292 11.37 10.56 15.76
N CYS A 293 11.77 10.99 14.55
CA CYS A 293 12.80 10.34 13.74
C CYS A 293 14.19 10.38 14.40
N ASP A 294 14.52 11.47 15.11
CA ASP A 294 15.79 11.64 15.84
C ASP A 294 15.97 10.59 16.94
N HIS A 295 14.86 10.15 17.55
CA HIS A 295 14.84 9.12 18.58
C HIS A 295 14.94 7.68 18.06
N LEU A 296 14.88 7.45 16.74
CA LEU A 296 15.03 6.10 16.19
C LEU A 296 16.48 5.61 16.39
N PRO A 297 16.71 4.38 16.91
CA PRO A 297 18.05 3.84 17.19
C PRO A 297 18.80 3.39 15.91
N LEU A 298 18.70 4.15 14.82
CA LEU A 298 19.28 3.82 13.51
C LEU A 298 20.80 3.72 13.56
N ALA A 299 21.48 4.52 14.38
CA ALA A 299 22.92 4.43 14.59
C ALA A 299 23.32 3.09 15.22
N GLN A 300 22.55 2.59 16.19
CA GLN A 300 22.78 1.30 16.84
C GLN A 300 22.54 0.13 15.87
N ILE A 301 21.47 0.19 15.08
CA ILE A 301 21.18 -0.83 14.06
C ILE A 301 22.29 -0.86 13.00
N LYS A 302 22.76 0.32 12.55
CA LYS A 302 23.88 0.44 11.60
C LYS A 302 25.17 -0.19 12.13
N LEU A 303 25.48 0.01 13.42
CA LEU A 303 26.66 -0.54 14.09
C LEU A 303 26.51 -1.99 14.55
N SER A 304 25.37 -2.63 14.30
CA SER A 304 25.16 -4.02 14.67
C SER A 304 26.12 -4.97 13.93
N VAL A 305 26.42 -6.12 14.55
CA VAL A 305 27.30 -7.17 13.99
C VAL A 305 26.80 -7.69 12.64
N LEU A 306 25.48 -7.60 12.39
CA LEU A 306 24.87 -8.01 11.14
C LEU A 306 25.15 -7.05 9.98
N SER A 307 25.65 -5.84 10.25
CA SER A 307 25.96 -4.79 9.27
C SER A 307 24.91 -4.66 8.14
N PRO A 308 23.62 -4.41 8.47
CA PRO A 308 22.51 -4.46 7.49
C PRO A 308 22.69 -3.57 6.25
N TRP A 309 23.46 -2.49 6.36
CA TRP A 309 23.67 -1.50 5.31
C TRP A 309 24.59 -2.01 4.20
N THR A 310 25.38 -3.05 4.46
CA THR A 310 26.24 -3.69 3.45
C THR A 310 25.41 -4.44 2.40
N ASN A 311 24.23 -4.95 2.79
CA ASN A 311 23.38 -5.80 1.96
C ASN A 311 22.21 -5.04 1.32
N MET A 312 22.07 -3.74 1.59
CA MET A 312 21.05 -2.88 0.98
C MET A 312 21.45 -2.49 -0.45
N PRO A 313 20.48 -2.25 -1.35
CA PRO A 313 20.76 -1.72 -2.68
C PRO A 313 21.48 -0.37 -2.61
N ASP A 314 22.50 -0.19 -3.47
CA ASP A 314 23.33 1.01 -3.45
C ASP A 314 22.52 2.30 -3.70
N GLN A 315 21.49 2.25 -4.54
CA GLN A 315 20.61 3.40 -4.78
C GLN A 315 19.85 3.81 -3.52
N LEU A 316 19.28 2.84 -2.80
CA LEU A 316 18.53 3.08 -1.57
C LEU A 316 19.47 3.58 -0.47
N ARG A 317 20.65 2.96 -0.33
CA ARG A 317 21.66 3.35 0.66
C ARG A 317 22.17 4.77 0.41
N ARG A 318 22.52 5.12 -0.83
CA ARG A 318 23.00 6.47 -1.20
C ARG A 318 21.92 7.53 -0.96
N ALA A 319 20.67 7.25 -1.36
CA ALA A 319 19.56 8.17 -1.12
C ALA A 319 19.35 8.42 0.37
N PHE A 320 19.38 7.36 1.18
CA PHE A 320 19.26 7.47 2.62
C PHE A 320 20.42 8.22 3.27
N GLU A 321 21.66 7.94 2.86
CA GLU A 321 22.86 8.66 3.32
C GLU A 321 22.76 10.15 3.02
N HIS A 322 22.38 10.52 1.79
CA HIS A 322 22.19 11.91 1.41
C HIS A 322 21.12 12.59 2.28
N ILE A 323 19.98 11.93 2.52
CA ILE A 323 18.94 12.43 3.43
C ILE A 323 19.48 12.62 4.85
N CYS A 324 20.21 11.65 5.39
CA CYS A 324 20.76 11.73 6.73
C CYS A 324 21.72 12.91 6.88
N MET A 325 22.56 13.17 5.87
CA MET A 325 23.48 14.30 5.85
C MET A 325 22.74 15.64 5.70
N THR A 326 21.80 15.77 4.76
CA THR A 326 21.05 17.01 4.53
C THR A 326 20.20 17.43 5.73
N TYR A 327 19.66 16.46 6.46
CA TYR A 327 18.83 16.70 7.65
C TYR A 327 19.60 16.65 8.97
N ASN A 328 20.91 16.34 8.94
CA ASN A 328 21.77 16.15 10.13
C ASN A 328 21.20 15.12 11.13
N LEU A 329 20.75 13.97 10.63
CA LEU A 329 20.25 12.90 11.49
C LEU A 329 21.41 12.24 12.28
N PRO A 330 21.19 11.75 13.51
CA PRO A 330 22.25 11.20 14.36
C PRO A 330 23.03 10.06 13.70
N CYS A 331 22.36 9.23 12.90
CA CYS A 331 22.99 8.11 12.18
C CYS A 331 23.99 8.53 11.09
N ALA A 332 24.01 9.81 10.69
CA ALA A 332 25.00 10.37 9.76
C ALA A 332 26.40 10.51 10.39
N THR A 333 26.48 10.68 11.72
CA THR A 333 27.75 10.88 12.45
C THR A 333 28.62 9.63 12.45
N VAL A 334 27.99 8.46 12.40
CA VAL A 334 28.66 7.18 12.18
C VAL A 334 28.90 7.07 10.68
N GLY A 335 30.15 7.02 10.22
CA GLY A 335 30.46 6.91 8.78
C GLY A 335 29.74 5.73 8.11
N PHE A 336 29.29 5.90 6.86
CA PHE A 336 28.73 4.80 6.08
C PHE A 336 29.86 3.88 5.56
N PRO A 337 29.65 2.56 5.48
CA PRO A 337 30.63 1.66 4.89
C PRO A 337 30.95 2.08 3.44
N PRO A 338 32.22 2.03 3.01
CA PRO A 338 32.58 2.40 1.64
C PRO A 338 31.87 1.50 0.63
N LEU A 339 31.28 2.11 -0.39
CA LEU A 339 30.76 1.41 -1.57
C LEU A 339 31.92 0.69 -2.28
N LEU A 340 31.71 -0.56 -2.72
CA LEU A 340 32.67 -1.22 -3.60
C LEU A 340 32.68 -0.47 -4.93
N ALA A 341 33.87 -0.08 -5.39
CA ALA A 341 34.10 0.87 -6.49
C ALA A 341 33.56 0.44 -7.88
N ASP A 342 33.01 -0.76 -8.02
CA ASP A 342 32.55 -1.34 -9.31
C ASP A 342 31.08 -1.04 -9.67
N GLN A 343 30.34 -0.27 -8.86
CA GLN A 343 28.94 0.13 -9.15
C GLN A 343 28.71 1.64 -9.14
N VAL A 344 29.73 2.42 -9.52
CA VAL A 344 29.60 3.87 -9.73
C VAL A 344 29.04 4.13 -11.12
N ASP A 345 27.74 3.83 -11.30
CA ASP A 345 26.98 4.38 -12.42
C ASP A 345 25.79 5.17 -11.87
N GLY A 346 25.72 6.45 -12.27
CA GLY A 346 24.63 7.38 -11.96
C GLY A 346 24.92 8.41 -10.87
N ASP A 347 24.96 9.68 -11.31
CA ASP A 347 24.76 10.90 -10.52
C ASP A 347 23.57 10.74 -9.55
N ILE A 348 23.83 10.67 -8.24
CA ILE A 348 22.83 10.88 -7.18
C ILE A 348 22.99 12.30 -6.59
N ASP A 349 23.66 13.20 -7.31
CA ASP A 349 23.84 14.58 -6.86
C ASP A 349 22.51 15.34 -6.70
N ARG A 350 21.41 14.83 -7.30
CA ARG A 350 20.05 15.38 -7.14
C ARG A 350 19.03 14.30 -6.79
N LEU A 351 18.50 14.37 -5.57
CA LEU A 351 17.37 13.56 -5.13
C LEU A 351 16.06 14.16 -5.66
N ASP A 352 15.64 13.70 -6.84
CA ASP A 352 14.40 14.15 -7.49
C ASP A 352 13.28 13.11 -7.40
N VAL A 353 12.04 13.51 -7.71
CA VAL A 353 10.85 12.64 -7.68
C VAL A 353 11.02 11.41 -8.57
N SER A 354 11.64 11.56 -9.75
CA SER A 354 11.91 10.45 -10.69
C SER A 354 12.93 9.45 -10.14
N LEU A 355 13.83 9.88 -9.26
CA LEU A 355 14.74 8.97 -8.57
C LEU A 355 13.98 8.21 -7.48
N LEU A 356 13.15 8.90 -6.68
CA LEU A 356 12.30 8.24 -5.67
C LEU A 356 11.43 7.14 -6.28
N GLU A 357 10.88 7.38 -7.47
CA GLU A 357 10.08 6.41 -8.22
C GLU A 357 10.84 5.15 -8.61
N ARG A 358 12.13 5.30 -8.94
CA ARG A 358 13.01 4.19 -9.35
C ARG A 358 13.61 3.44 -8.18
N ILE A 359 13.71 4.05 -7.00
CA ILE A 359 14.21 3.37 -5.80
C ILE A 359 13.30 2.20 -5.46
N GLN A 360 13.91 1.01 -5.44
CA GLN A 360 13.29 -0.25 -5.02
C GLN A 360 14.00 -0.78 -3.78
N PRO A 361 13.30 -1.54 -2.91
CA PRO A 361 13.93 -2.28 -1.83
C PRO A 361 14.86 -3.37 -2.36
N SER A 362 15.58 -4.03 -1.45
CA SER A 362 16.39 -5.21 -1.73
C SER A 362 15.57 -6.33 -2.34
N ARG A 363 16.25 -7.26 -3.03
CA ARG A 363 15.64 -8.49 -3.57
C ARG A 363 15.09 -9.44 -2.48
N LEU A 364 15.19 -9.07 -1.21
CA LEU A 364 14.62 -9.84 -0.11
C LEU A 364 13.10 -9.84 -0.17
N PHE A 365 12.49 -8.75 -0.63
CA PHE A 365 11.05 -8.60 -0.75
C PHE A 365 10.67 -7.73 -1.95
N SER A 366 9.46 -7.90 -2.48
CA SER A 366 8.96 -7.12 -3.62
C SER A 366 7.75 -6.30 -3.21
N LEU A 367 7.58 -5.12 -3.80
CA LEU A 367 6.42 -4.26 -3.55
C LEU A 367 5.24 -4.75 -4.41
N PRO A 368 4.14 -5.25 -3.80
CA PRO A 368 3.11 -5.95 -4.55
C PRO A 368 2.09 -5.01 -5.22
N LEU A 369 1.87 -3.78 -4.74
CA LEU A 369 0.82 -2.90 -5.26
C LEU A 369 1.37 -1.85 -6.25
N GLN A 370 2.23 -2.28 -7.19
CA GLN A 370 2.77 -1.39 -8.21
C GLN A 370 1.66 -0.76 -9.08
N ASN A 371 1.89 0.48 -9.55
CA ASN A 371 0.89 1.29 -10.26
C ASN A 371 0.32 0.64 -11.52
N ASP A 372 1.03 -0.33 -12.10
CA ASP A 372 0.69 -0.92 -13.40
C ASP A 372 -0.16 -2.20 -13.30
N VAL A 373 -0.44 -2.70 -12.09
CA VAL A 373 -1.08 -4.00 -11.89
C VAL A 373 -2.52 -4.04 -12.41
N CYS A 374 -3.32 -2.99 -12.19
CA CYS A 374 -4.72 -2.97 -12.63
C CYS A 374 -5.09 -1.61 -13.23
N ARG A 375 -4.95 -1.51 -14.56
CA ARG A 375 -5.27 -0.27 -15.29
C ARG A 375 -6.73 0.13 -15.13
N LEU A 376 -7.62 -0.85 -15.11
CA LEU A 376 -9.07 -0.68 -14.95
C LEU A 376 -9.44 -0.02 -13.61
N LEU A 377 -8.74 -0.36 -12.53
CA LEU A 377 -9.01 0.19 -11.20
C LEU A 377 -8.18 1.44 -10.86
N ARG A 378 -7.32 1.89 -11.79
CA ARG A 378 -6.46 3.06 -11.56
C ARG A 378 -7.22 4.30 -11.06
N PRO A 379 -8.40 4.67 -11.61
CA PRO A 379 -9.15 5.83 -11.13
C PRO A 379 -9.61 5.70 -9.67
N LEU A 380 -9.89 4.48 -9.20
CA LEU A 380 -10.33 4.19 -7.84
C LEU A 380 -9.18 4.14 -6.84
N ILE A 381 -8.03 3.62 -7.25
CA ILE A 381 -6.92 3.32 -6.33
C ILE A 381 -5.91 4.46 -6.29
N GLN A 382 -5.65 5.14 -7.41
CA GLN A 382 -4.65 6.21 -7.48
C GLN A 382 -4.87 7.31 -6.41
N PRO A 383 -6.11 7.75 -6.09
CA PRO A 383 -6.35 8.71 -5.01
C PRO A 383 -6.02 8.20 -3.60
N LEU A 384 -5.96 6.87 -3.41
CA LEU A 384 -5.63 6.21 -2.15
C LEU A 384 -4.12 6.18 -1.89
N PHE A 385 -3.31 6.40 -2.94
CA PHE A 385 -1.87 6.52 -2.80
C PHE A 385 -1.45 7.96 -2.50
N ARG A 386 -0.31 8.08 -1.82
CA ARG A 386 0.34 9.35 -1.49
C ARG A 386 1.07 9.88 -2.71
N ASP A 387 1.05 11.19 -2.87
CA ASP A 387 1.97 11.88 -3.78
C ASP A 387 3.39 11.78 -3.23
N ARG A 388 4.36 11.55 -4.11
CA ARG A 388 5.78 11.55 -3.73
C ARG A 388 6.24 12.99 -3.60
N VAL A 389 6.74 13.35 -2.41
CA VAL A 389 7.17 14.72 -2.10
C VAL A 389 8.63 14.72 -1.68
N VAL A 390 9.45 15.42 -2.44
CA VAL A 390 10.84 15.72 -2.07
C VAL A 390 10.85 16.81 -1.02
N GLY A 391 11.63 16.61 0.05
CA GLY A 391 11.67 17.55 1.17
C GLY A 391 12.20 18.94 0.81
N LYS A 392 11.79 19.95 1.58
CA LYS A 392 12.08 21.37 1.29
C LYS A 392 13.56 21.68 1.17
N ARG A 393 14.42 20.99 1.94
CA ARG A 393 15.88 21.23 1.89
C ARG A 393 16.50 20.85 0.56
N PHE A 394 15.96 19.83 -0.10
CA PHE A 394 16.41 19.43 -1.43
C PHE A 394 15.88 20.39 -2.51
N THR A 395 14.62 20.81 -2.42
CA THR A 395 14.06 21.76 -3.39
C THR A 395 14.70 23.15 -3.30
N SER A 396 15.08 23.60 -2.10
CA SER A 396 15.83 24.85 -1.92
C SER A 396 17.27 24.77 -2.44
N ALA A 397 17.92 23.61 -2.35
CA ALA A 397 19.28 23.42 -2.87
C ALA A 397 19.30 23.45 -4.41
N THR A 398 18.28 22.88 -5.07
CA THR A 398 18.14 22.91 -6.54
C THR A 398 17.93 24.34 -7.06
N LEU A 399 17.11 25.14 -6.37
CA LEU A 399 16.88 26.55 -6.74
C LEU A 399 18.13 27.42 -6.59
N VAL A 400 18.98 27.13 -5.60
CA VAL A 400 20.26 27.85 -5.43
C VAL A 400 21.28 27.44 -6.50
N ALA A 401 21.31 26.16 -6.91
CA ALA A 401 22.18 25.68 -7.99
C ALA A 401 21.76 26.20 -9.38
N GLU A 402 20.46 26.41 -9.61
CA GLU A 402 19.97 27.06 -10.83
C GLU A 402 20.24 28.58 -10.82
N ALA A 403 20.18 29.23 -9.66
CA ALA A 403 20.52 30.65 -9.53
C ALA A 403 22.02 30.97 -9.73
N THR A 404 22.92 30.02 -9.47
CA THR A 404 24.37 30.19 -9.69
C THR A 404 24.85 29.83 -11.09
N SER A 405 24.00 29.21 -11.94
CA SER A 405 24.34 28.87 -13.33
C SER A 405 23.69 29.78 -14.38
N GLY A 406 22.90 30.78 -13.97
CA GLY A 406 22.29 31.78 -14.85
C GLY A 406 22.84 33.19 -14.63
N ASN A 407 23.31 33.83 -15.70
CA ASN A 407 23.68 35.26 -15.74
C ASN A 407 22.57 36.17 -15.17
N PRO A 408 22.92 37.29 -14.49
CA PRO A 408 21.93 38.13 -13.85
C PRO A 408 21.25 39.02 -14.89
N VAL A 409 19.93 38.84 -15.08
CA VAL A 409 19.10 39.84 -15.77
C VAL A 409 17.96 40.23 -14.83
N THR A 410 18.10 41.46 -14.33
CA THR A 410 17.11 42.42 -13.82
C THR A 410 15.74 41.93 -13.35
N THR A 411 15.49 42.21 -12.08
CA THR A 411 14.22 42.36 -11.38
C THR A 411 13.21 43.26 -12.10
N GLN A 412 11.94 42.83 -12.14
CA GLN A 412 10.76 43.70 -11.95
C GLN A 412 9.46 42.91 -11.68
N GLY A 413 8.76 43.26 -10.59
CA GLY A 413 7.32 43.50 -10.62
C GLY A 413 6.32 42.34 -10.41
N GLY A 414 6.04 42.03 -9.14
CA GLY A 414 4.68 41.94 -8.57
C GLY A 414 3.64 40.94 -9.11
N LYS A 415 3.15 40.06 -8.23
CA LYS A 415 1.72 40.01 -7.78
C LYS A 415 1.51 38.87 -6.77
N ARG A 416 1.11 39.24 -5.55
CA ARG A 416 0.51 38.34 -4.54
C ARG A 416 -0.69 37.64 -5.17
N LYS A 417 -0.62 36.32 -5.39
CA LYS A 417 -1.79 35.48 -5.66
C LYS A 417 -2.28 34.87 -4.35
N ARG A 418 -3.58 35.11 -4.10
CA ARG A 418 -4.37 34.70 -2.95
C ARG A 418 -4.27 33.19 -2.70
N ALA A 419 -4.32 32.82 -1.42
CA ALA A 419 -4.44 31.46 -0.93
C ALA A 419 -5.55 30.71 -1.68
N ALA A 420 -5.16 29.63 -2.37
CA ALA A 420 -6.10 28.65 -2.89
C ALA A 420 -6.59 27.80 -1.70
N THR A 421 -7.89 27.86 -1.49
CA THR A 421 -8.67 27.09 -0.53
C THR A 421 -8.33 25.60 -0.67
N LYS A 422 -7.88 24.97 0.41
CA LYS A 422 -7.70 23.51 0.49
C LYS A 422 -9.02 22.82 0.12
N PRO A 423 -9.04 21.77 -0.72
CA PRO A 423 -10.23 20.95 -0.87
C PRO A 423 -10.47 20.23 0.46
N ILE A 424 -11.56 20.61 1.13
CA ILE A 424 -12.11 19.91 2.28
C ILE A 424 -12.71 18.61 1.72
N PHE A 425 -11.99 17.49 1.85
CA PHE A 425 -12.59 16.17 1.70
C PHE A 425 -13.47 15.94 2.94
N LEU A 426 -14.78 16.11 2.77
CA LEU A 426 -15.76 15.77 3.82
C LEU A 426 -15.65 14.27 4.15
N GLY A 427 -15.47 13.99 5.43
CA GLY A 427 -15.44 12.65 6.03
C GLY A 427 -14.31 12.40 7.03
N LEU A 428 -13.21 13.16 6.99
CA LEU A 428 -12.06 12.97 7.89
C LEU A 428 -11.59 14.31 8.44
N ASN A 429 -12.09 14.67 9.63
CA ASN A 429 -11.46 15.71 10.43
C ASN A 429 -10.22 15.09 11.10
N VAL A 430 -9.05 15.30 10.50
CA VAL A 430 -7.75 14.83 11.03
C VAL A 430 -7.50 15.38 12.45
N ASP A 431 -8.11 16.52 12.80
CA ASP A 431 -8.00 17.11 14.15
C ASP A 431 -8.79 16.33 15.23
N LYS A 432 -9.62 15.35 14.85
CA LYS A 432 -10.33 14.48 15.81
C LYS A 432 -9.51 13.29 16.29
N PHE A 433 -8.40 12.93 15.65
CA PHE A 433 -7.49 11.89 16.18
C PHE A 433 -6.65 12.42 17.35
N ALA A 434 -6.38 13.73 17.39
CA ALA A 434 -5.58 14.36 18.45
C ALA A 434 -6.30 14.50 19.82
N ARG A 435 -7.58 14.09 19.95
CA ARG A 435 -8.36 14.24 21.20
C ARG A 435 -8.69 12.93 21.92
N ILE A 436 -8.20 11.79 21.45
CA ILE A 436 -8.43 10.49 22.12
C ILE A 436 -7.21 10.06 22.96
N VAL A 437 -6.10 10.79 22.90
CA VAL A 437 -4.86 10.48 23.64
C VAL A 437 -4.62 11.43 24.83
N SER A 438 -5.54 12.34 25.15
CA SER A 438 -5.39 13.24 26.32
C SER A 438 -6.36 12.99 27.48
N ASP A 439 -7.15 11.92 27.45
CA ASP A 439 -7.95 11.48 28.61
C ASP A 439 -7.62 10.02 28.93
N HIS A 440 -6.41 9.77 29.42
CA HIS A 440 -6.08 8.75 30.43
C HIS A 440 -4.79 9.08 31.16
#